data_AF-A0A1G7TCB9-F1
#
_entry.id   AF-A0A1G7TCB9-F1
#
_cell.length_a   1.000
_cell.length_b   1.000
_cell.length_c   1.000
_cell.angle_alpha   90.00
_cell.angle_beta   90.00
_cell.angle_gamma   90.00
#
_symmetry.space_group_name_H-M   'P 1'
#
loop_
_entity.id
_entity.type
_entity.pdbx_description
1 polymer ?
#
loop_
_entity_poly.entity_id
_entity_poly.type
_entity_poly.pdbx_seq_one_letter_code
_entity_poly.pdbx_strand_id
1 'polypeptide(L)' 'MTVKLLEDEDELPIKQLIKAVNKKMEDVLRVVDALNLGRTEVKADGIYRIFNNGETVKIAEGNFKRRKVSEKRIKLF' A
#
# COMPACT_ATOMS: atom_id res chain seq x y z
N MET A 1 20.27 36.01 0.01
CA MET A 1 20.10 34.62 0.48
C MET A 1 18.62 34.35 0.58
N THR A 2 18.16 33.31 -0.10
CA THR A 2 16.75 33.01 -0.40
C THR A 2 15.97 32.62 0.85
N VAL A 3 14.87 33.34 1.09
CA VAL A 3 13.87 33.02 2.10
C VAL A 3 13.27 31.66 1.74
N LYS A 4 13.57 30.64 2.55
CA LYS A 4 12.91 29.34 2.43
C LYS A 4 11.44 29.56 2.77
N LEU A 5 10.56 29.24 1.83
CA LEU A 5 9.11 29.36 1.95
C LEU A 5 8.67 28.58 3.20
N LEU A 6 7.94 29.25 4.10
CA LEU A 6 7.39 28.66 5.34
C LEU A 6 6.43 27.48 5.08
N GLU A 7 5.96 27.32 3.85
CA GLU A 7 5.04 26.23 3.43
C GLU A 7 5.68 24.84 3.50
N ASP A 8 7.02 24.73 3.42
CA ASP A 8 7.72 23.44 3.44
C ASP A 8 7.88 22.83 4.86
N GLU A 9 7.77 23.63 5.93
CA GLU A 9 7.98 23.13 7.29
C GLU A 9 6.79 22.29 7.81
N ASP A 10 5.57 22.65 7.43
CA ASP A 10 4.34 21.97 7.89
C ASP A 10 4.15 20.58 7.26
N GLU A 11 4.74 20.31 6.09
CA GLU A 11 4.65 19.01 5.41
C GLU A 11 5.72 18.00 5.86
N LEU A 12 6.78 18.45 6.54
CA LEU A 12 7.86 17.58 7.03
C LEU A 12 7.37 16.45 7.94
N PRO A 13 6.47 16.67 8.92
CA PRO A 13 5.99 15.60 9.81
C PRO A 13 5.21 14.52 9.06
N ILE A 14 4.36 14.90 8.10
CA ILE A 14 3.55 13.97 7.31
C ILE A 14 4.45 13.14 6.38
N LYS A 15 5.42 13.78 5.71
CA LYS A 15 6.40 13.08 4.86
C LYS A 15 7.23 12.08 5.66
N GLN A 16 7.65 12.43 6.87
CA GLN A 16 8.38 11.53 7.76
C GLN A 16 7.51 10.36 8.25
N LEU A 17 6.25 10.61 8.60
CA LEU A 17 5.29 9.57 8.95
C LEU A 17 5.06 8.60 7.80
N ILE A 18 4.85 9.09 6.58
CA ILE A 18 4.69 8.25 5.37
C ILE A 18 5.94 7.39 5.16
N LYS A 19 7.14 7.97 5.30
CA LYS A 19 8.40 7.21 5.19
C LYS A 19 8.51 6.11 6.25
N ALA A 20 8.15 6.40 7.50
CA ALA A 20 8.18 5.43 8.59
C ALA A 20 7.17 4.30 8.37
N VAL A 21 5.97 4.61 7.89
CA VAL A 21 4.94 3.62 7.53
C VAL A 21 5.43 2.74 6.38
N ASN A 22 5.99 3.33 5.32
CA ASN A 22 6.51 2.58 4.19
C ASN A 22 7.65 1.64 4.60
N LYS A 23 8.57 2.10 5.47
CA LYS A 23 9.66 1.27 5.98
C LYS A 23 9.14 0.08 6.81
N LYS A 24 8.22 0.32 7.74
CA LYS A 24 7.61 -0.76 8.52
C LYS A 24 6.83 -1.74 7.65
N MET A 25 6.18 -1.26 6.59
CA MET A 25 5.47 -2.11 5.64
C MET A 25 6.43 -3.02 4.87
N GLU A 26 7.61 -2.51 4.49
CA GLU A 26 8.66 -3.32 3.86
C GLU A 26 9.16 -4.41 4.81
N ASP A 27 9.39 -4.09 6.09
CA ASP A 27 9.80 -5.07 7.11
C ASP A 27 8.74 -6.17 7.29
N VAL A 28 7.45 -5.81 7.31
CA VAL A 28 6.35 -6.78 7.40
C VAL A 28 6.32 -7.69 6.16
N LEU A 29 6.48 -7.13 4.97
CA LEU A 29 6.54 -7.92 3.73
C LEU A 29 7.72 -8.90 3.73
N ARG A 30 8.88 -8.49 4.26
CA ARG A 30 10.04 -9.38 4.41
C ARG A 30 9.76 -10.55 5.35
N VAL A 31 9.06 -10.33 6.46
CA VAL A 31 8.68 -11.40 7.39
C VAL A 31 7.66 -12.35 6.75
N VAL A 32 6.66 -11.81 6.06
CA VAL A 32 5.67 -12.60 5.29
C VAL A 32 6.36 -13.50 4.27
N ASP A 33 7.39 -12.97 3.60
CA ASP A 33 8.15 -13.73 2.62
C ASP A 33 9.02 -14.82 3.28
N ALA A 34 9.73 -14.47 4.35
CA ALA A 34 10.59 -15.42 5.09
C ALA A 34 9.78 -16.59 5.66
N LEU A 35 8.54 -16.34 6.09
CA LEU A 35 7.63 -17.35 6.63
C LEU A 35 6.76 -18.04 5.57
N ASN A 36 6.94 -17.71 4.28
CA ASN A 36 6.15 -18.22 3.15
C ASN A 36 4.63 -18.16 3.40
N LEU A 37 4.13 -17.07 4.00
CA LEU A 37 2.71 -16.94 4.34
C LEU A 37 1.83 -16.61 3.12
N GLY A 38 2.46 -16.31 1.99
CA GLY A 38 1.84 -15.96 0.73
C GLY A 38 1.26 -14.54 0.72
N ARG A 39 1.44 -13.85 -0.40
CA ARG A 39 0.93 -12.49 -0.62
C ARG A 39 -0.45 -12.56 -1.27
N THR A 40 -1.40 -11.81 -0.74
CA THR A 40 -2.73 -11.72 -1.33
C THR A 40 -2.75 -10.68 -2.45
N GLU A 41 -3.10 -11.10 -3.66
CA GLU A 41 -3.31 -10.23 -4.81
C GLU A 41 -4.77 -10.27 -5.25
N VAL A 42 -5.36 -9.08 -5.46
CA VAL A 42 -6.74 -8.94 -5.95
C VAL A 42 -6.69 -8.67 -7.45
N LYS A 43 -7.24 -9.58 -8.24
CA LYS A 43 -7.42 -9.45 -9.69
C LYS A 43 -8.90 -9.22 -10.00
N ALA A 44 -9.20 -8.85 -11.24
CA ALA A 44 -10.57 -8.50 -11.63
C ALA A 44 -11.56 -9.66 -11.47
N ASP A 45 -11.07 -10.89 -11.56
CA ASP A 45 -11.79 -12.16 -11.57
C ASP A 45 -11.72 -12.94 -10.24
N GLY A 46 -10.92 -12.49 -9.29
CA GLY A 46 -10.72 -13.23 -8.04
C GLY A 46 -9.65 -12.68 -7.11
N ILE A 47 -9.59 -13.27 -5.92
CA ILE A 47 -8.54 -13.03 -4.93
C ILE A 47 -7.62 -14.25 -4.93
N TYR A 48 -6.33 -13.99 -5.07
CA TYR A 48 -5.29 -15.00 -5.18
C TYR A 48 -4.29 -14.84 -4.04
N ARG A 49 -3.76 -15.94 -3.52
CA ARG A 49 -2.60 -15.95 -2.63
C ARG A 49 -1.43 -16.58 -3.34
N ILE A 50 -0.35 -15.82 -3.46
CA ILE A 50 0.87 -16.20 -4.17
C ILE A 50 1.95 -16.46 -3.14
N PHE A 51 2.46 -17.69 -3.12
CA PHE A 51 3.51 -18.13 -2.22
C PHE A 51 4.89 -17.99 -2.88
N ASN A 52 5.94 -17.97 -2.06
CA ASN A 52 7.30 -17.76 -2.53
C ASN A 52 7.89 -18.98 -3.24
N ASN A 53 7.26 -20.14 -3.10
CA ASN A 53 7.55 -21.35 -3.86
C ASN A 53 6.96 -21.30 -5.29
N GLY A 54 6.28 -20.22 -5.68
CA GLY A 54 5.61 -20.07 -6.97
C GLY A 54 4.18 -20.64 -7.02
N GLU A 55 3.69 -21.23 -5.92
CA GLU A 55 2.33 -21.72 -5.82
C GLU A 55 1.34 -20.54 -5.76
N THR A 56 0.21 -20.68 -6.46
CA THR A 56 -0.85 -19.69 -6.44
C THR A 56 -2.18 -20.37 -6.13
N VAL A 57 -2.85 -19.93 -5.07
CA VAL A 57 -4.14 -20.47 -4.63
C VAL A 57 -5.22 -19.40 -4.79
N LYS A 58 -6.30 -19.71 -5.51
CA LYS A 58 -7.48 -18.85 -5.58
C LYS A 58 -8.27 -18.98 -4.28
N ILE A 59 -8.34 -17.91 -3.50
CA ILE A 59 -9.07 -17.88 -2.22
C ILE A 59 -10.55 -17.58 -2.46
N ALA A 60 -10.84 -16.68 -3.39
CA ALA A 60 -12.20 -16.25 -3.68
C ALA A 60 -12.37 -15.96 -5.17
N GLU A 61 -13.55 -16.31 -5.66
CA GLU A 61 -14.03 -15.90 -6.98
C GLU A 61 -14.95 -14.68 -6.83
N GLY A 62 -14.86 -13.75 -7.77
CA GLY A 62 -15.69 -12.56 -7.76
C GLY A 62 -15.25 -11.51 -8.76
N ASN A 63 -16.13 -10.55 -9.03
CA ASN A 63 -15.83 -9.43 -9.90
C ASN A 63 -15.35 -8.23 -9.08
N PHE A 64 -14.03 -8.08 -8.96
CA PHE A 64 -13.41 -7.01 -8.19
C PHE A 64 -13.01 -5.85 -9.11
N LYS A 65 -13.98 -5.00 -9.45
CA LYS A 65 -13.69 -3.76 -10.20
C LYS A 65 -12.94 -2.78 -9.29
N ARG A 66 -11.71 -2.44 -9.67
CA ARG A 66 -10.94 -1.39 -9.01
C ARG A 66 -11.66 -0.05 -9.19
N ARG A 67 -12.40 0.38 -8.16
CA ARG A 67 -13.03 1.70 -8.14
C ARG A 67 -11.93 2.75 -8.01
N LYS A 68 -11.62 3.42 -9.12
CA LYS A 68 -10.80 4.64 -9.10
C LYS A 68 -11.74 5.81 -8.83
N VAL A 69 -11.55 6.48 -7.70
CA VAL A 69 -12.20 7.77 -7.48
C VAL A 69 -11.39 8.79 -8.29
N SER A 70 -12.04 9.43 -9.27
CA SER A 70 -11.40 10.40 -10.17
C SER A 70 -10.93 11.64 -9.44
N GLU A 71 -11.64 12.03 -8.37
CA GLU A 71 -11.28 13.16 -7.52
C GLU A 71 -11.17 12.71 -6.06
N LYS A 72 -9.97 12.83 -5.47
CA LYS A 72 -9.74 12.61 -4.04
C LYS A 72 -10.21 13.84 -3.24
N ARG A 73 -11.49 14.20 -3.31
CA ARG A 73 -12.04 15.27 -2.46
C ARG A 73 -12.45 14.66 -1.12
N ILE A 74 -11.58 14.76 -0.13
CA ILE A 74 -11.95 14.50 1.27
C ILE A 74 -12.62 15.79 1.76
N LYS A 75 -13.93 15.73 2.01
CA LYS A 75 -14.65 16.85 2.61
C LYS A 75 -14.32 16.84 4.11
N LEU A 76 -13.47 17.77 4.54
CA LEU A 76 -13.30 18.08 5.95
C LEU A 76 -14.39 19.10 6.31
N PHE A 77 -15.14 18.81 7.37
CA PHE A 77 -16.28 19.60 7.84
C PHE A 77 -15.86 21.00 8.23
#